data_AF-A0A920UPH3-F1
#
_entry.id   AF-A0A920UPH3-F1
#
_cell.length_a   1.000
_cell.length_b   1.000
_cell.length_c   1.000
_cell.angle_alpha   90.00
_cell.angle_beta   90.00
_cell.angle_gamma   90.00
#
_symmetry.space_group_name_H-M   'P 1'
#
loop_
_entity.id
_entity.type
_entity.pdbx_description
1 polymer ?
#
loop_
_entity_poly.entity_id
_entity_poly.type
_entity_poly.pdbx_seq_one_letter_code
_entity_poly.pdbx_strand_id
1 'polypeptide(L)'
;MTRFAIRIFSKVHGFIYQITGGRLGSQLGSIPMLLLTTTGRKSGKKRTVPLVGIPHGSGYILIASFGGSPTHPAWFLNIRQNPSISIRIGSLVTLQKPP
;
A
#
# COMPACT_ATOMS: atom_id res chain seq x y z
N MET A 1 8.17 12.85 -13.86
CA MET A 1 8.99 11.72 -13.32
C MET A 1 8.66 10.44 -14.08
N THR A 2 9.66 9.74 -14.61
CA THR A 2 9.48 8.52 -15.43
C THR A 2 9.08 7.29 -14.57
N ARG A 3 8.27 6.38 -15.14
CA ARG A 3 7.73 5.16 -14.46
C ARG A 3 8.81 4.25 -13.84
N PHE A 4 10.03 4.33 -14.37
CA PHE A 4 11.20 3.60 -13.89
C PHE A 4 11.67 4.11 -12.52
N ALA A 5 11.77 5.44 -12.36
CA ALA A 5 12.18 6.08 -11.11
C ALA A 5 11.18 5.81 -9.98
N ILE A 6 9.88 5.80 -10.27
CA ILE A 6 8.81 5.50 -9.29
C ILE A 6 8.94 4.05 -8.78
N ARG A 7 9.27 3.09 -9.66
CA ARG A 7 9.47 1.68 -9.27
C ARG A 7 10.70 1.49 -8.38
N ILE A 8 11.79 2.17 -8.70
CA ILE A 8 13.02 2.10 -7.90
C ILE A 8 12.78 2.72 -6.52
N PHE A 9 12.20 3.93 -6.47
CA PHE A 9 11.91 4.60 -5.21
C PHE A 9 10.97 3.78 -4.33
N SER A 10 9.93 3.18 -4.91
CA SER A 10 8.98 2.31 -4.18
C SER A 10 9.65 1.05 -3.61
N LYS A 11 10.60 0.44 -4.34
CA LYS A 11 11.34 -0.73 -3.88
C LYS A 11 12.32 -0.38 -2.76
N VAL A 12 13.08 0.71 -2.93
CA VAL A 12 14.06 1.16 -1.93
C VAL A 12 13.35 1.57 -0.64
N HIS A 13 12.27 2.34 -0.72
CA HIS A 13 11.48 2.72 0.45
C HIS A 13 10.84 1.51 1.14
N GLY A 14 10.26 0.57 0.39
CA GLY A 14 9.71 -0.67 0.95
C GLY A 14 10.76 -1.56 1.62
N PHE A 15 11.97 -1.62 1.05
CA PHE A 15 13.10 -2.35 1.63
C PHE A 15 13.56 -1.71 2.95
N ILE A 16 13.73 -0.39 2.97
CA ILE A 16 14.12 0.38 4.17
C ILE A 16 13.06 0.27 5.28
N TYR A 17 11.78 0.34 4.93
CA TYR A 17 10.69 0.17 5.90
C TYR A 17 10.70 -1.23 6.54
N GLN A 18 10.95 -2.29 5.74
CA GLN A 18 10.96 -3.67 6.24
C GLN A 18 12.16 -3.96 7.14
N ILE A 19 13.37 -3.56 6.74
CA ILE A 19 14.59 -3.82 7.52
C ILE A 19 14.65 -2.99 8.81
N THR A 20 13.95 -1.87 8.88
CA THR A 20 13.91 -0.99 10.07
C THR A 20 12.72 -1.24 10.97
N GLY A 21 11.85 -2.21 10.64
CA GLY A 21 10.61 -2.46 11.37
C GLY A 21 9.67 -1.26 11.41
N GLY A 22 9.71 -0.39 10.40
CA GLY A 22 8.95 0.86 10.37
C GLY A 22 9.51 1.95 11.29
N ARG A 23 10.81 1.97 11.60
CA ARG A 23 11.45 3.11 12.30
C ARG A 23 11.89 4.22 11.35
N LEU A 24 12.24 3.89 10.11
CA LEU A 24 12.59 4.86 9.07
C LEU A 24 11.59 4.78 7.92
N GLY A 25 11.06 5.94 7.54
CA GLY A 25 10.04 6.04 6.49
C GLY A 25 8.67 5.51 6.92
N SER A 26 8.31 5.57 8.20
CA SER A 26 7.00 5.13 8.70
C SER A 26 5.95 6.21 8.81
N GLN A 27 6.35 7.46 8.62
CA GLN A 27 5.46 8.59 8.62
C GLN A 27 5.83 9.51 7.46
N LEU A 28 4.80 10.02 6.77
CA LEU A 28 4.93 11.23 6.00
C LEU A 28 4.40 12.36 6.90
N GLY A 29 5.31 13.03 7.60
CA GLY A 29 4.94 13.94 8.70
C GLY A 29 4.36 13.16 9.89
N SER A 30 3.11 13.41 10.25
CA SER A 30 2.43 12.75 11.39
C SER A 30 1.51 11.59 10.97
N ILE A 31 1.44 11.27 9.68
CA ILE A 31 0.41 10.35 9.16
C ILE A 31 0.93 8.90 9.16
N PRO A 32 0.23 7.95 9.80
CA PRO A 32 0.67 6.57 9.89
C PRO A 32 0.68 5.88 8.52
N MET A 33 1.76 5.14 8.24
CA MET A 33 1.80 4.20 7.13
C MET A 33 1.27 2.84 7.53
N LEU A 34 0.59 2.20 6.57
CA LEU A 34 0.14 0.82 6.63
C LEU A 34 0.69 0.03 5.45
N LEU A 35 0.74 -1.28 5.60
CA LEU A 35 1.02 -2.18 4.48
C LEU A 35 -0.28 -2.77 3.97
N LEU A 36 -0.58 -2.50 2.71
CA LEU A 36 -1.71 -3.09 2.01
C LEU A 36 -1.23 -4.30 1.21
N THR A 37 -1.82 -5.46 1.45
CA THR A 37 -1.60 -6.66 0.63
C THR A 37 -2.83 -6.97 -0.22
N THR A 38 -2.59 -7.14 -1.52
CA THR A 38 -3.60 -7.44 -2.54
C THR A 38 -3.23 -8.71 -3.32
N THR A 39 -4.20 -9.30 -4.03
CA THR A 39 -3.95 -10.39 -4.98
C THR A 39 -3.69 -9.80 -6.37
N GLY A 40 -2.51 -10.04 -6.95
CA GLY A 40 -2.13 -9.49 -8.25
C GLY A 40 -3.04 -9.98 -9.37
N ARG A 41 -3.83 -9.08 -9.96
CA ARG A 41 -4.94 -9.43 -10.88
C ARG A 41 -4.56 -10.24 -12.12
N LYS A 42 -3.32 -10.09 -12.59
CA LYS A 42 -2.76 -10.83 -13.74
C LYS A 42 -2.01 -12.09 -13.32
N SER A 43 -1.45 -12.12 -12.10
CA SER A 43 -0.48 -13.13 -11.69
C SER A 43 -0.97 -14.07 -10.59
N GLY A 44 -2.08 -13.78 -9.92
CA GLY A 44 -2.54 -14.48 -8.72
C GLY A 44 -1.66 -14.28 -7.47
N LYS A 45 -0.40 -13.87 -7.62
CA LYS A 45 0.54 -13.67 -6.50
C LYS A 45 0.14 -12.52 -5.57
N LYS A 46 0.35 -12.68 -4.26
CA LYS A 46 0.20 -11.60 -3.27
C LYS A 46 1.19 -10.46 -3.53
N ARG A 47 0.73 -9.21 -3.38
CA ARG A 47 1.50 -7.98 -3.60
C ARG A 47 1.27 -7.04 -2.43
N THR A 48 2.34 -6.69 -1.74
CA THR A 48 2.30 -5.77 -0.59
C THR A 48 2.91 -4.43 -0.97
N VAL A 49 2.22 -3.35 -0.64
CA VAL A 49 2.68 -1.97 -0.86
C VAL A 49 2.50 -1.13 0.41
N PRO A 50 3.48 -0.30 0.79
CA PRO A 50 3.30 0.69 1.84
C PRO A 50 2.43 1.83 1.31
N LEU A 51 1.46 2.26 2.11
CA LEU A 51 0.57 3.37 1.81
C LEU A 51 0.37 4.22 3.06
N VAL A 52 0.17 5.52 2.86
CA VAL A 52 -0.41 6.38 3.87
C VAL A 52 -1.88 6.01 4.02
N GLY A 53 -2.30 5.71 5.26
CA GLY A 53 -3.70 5.42 5.60
C GLY A 53 -4.27 6.54 6.46
N ILE A 54 -5.36 7.16 6.02
CA ILE A 54 -6.05 8.20 6.80
C ILE A 54 -7.15 7.50 7.61
N PRO A 55 -7.10 7.51 8.96
CA PRO A 55 -8.16 6.92 9.78
C PRO A 55 -9.51 7.58 9.48
N HIS A 56 -10.56 6.77 9.29
CA HIS A 56 -11.93 7.25 9.05
C HIS A 56 -12.96 6.23 9.56
N GLY A 57 -13.71 6.59 10.59
CA GLY A 57 -14.63 5.68 11.27
C GLY A 57 -13.89 4.45 11.83
N SER A 58 -14.41 3.26 11.53
CA SER A 58 -13.79 1.97 11.90
C SER A 58 -12.74 1.48 10.89
N GLY A 59 -12.33 2.31 9.92
CA GLY A 59 -11.44 1.91 8.83
C GLY A 59 -10.45 2.99 8.42
N TYR A 60 -9.95 2.86 7.19
CA TYR A 60 -8.95 3.76 6.61
C TYR A 60 -9.32 4.17 5.20
N ILE A 61 -9.08 5.44 4.86
CA ILE A 61 -9.11 5.95 3.49
C ILE A 61 -7.72 5.79 2.89
N LEU A 62 -7.66 5.17 1.71
CA LEU A 62 -6.46 5.01 0.90
C LEU A 62 -6.59 5.84 -0.38
N ILE A 63 -5.57 6.62 -0.71
CA ILE A 63 -5.58 7.49 -1.88
C ILE A 63 -4.76 6.85 -3.01
N ALA A 64 -5.43 6.49 -4.11
CA ALA A 64 -4.81 5.91 -5.31
C ALA A 64 -4.22 6.97 -6.26
N SER A 65 -3.57 8.02 -5.74
CA SER A 65 -3.08 9.16 -6.54
C SER A 65 -1.98 8.78 -7.53
N PHE A 66 -1.15 7.80 -7.16
CA PHE A 66 0.04 7.37 -7.90
C PHE A 66 0.91 8.55 -8.37
N GLY A 67 1.05 9.57 -7.51
CA GLY A 67 1.82 10.79 -7.80
C GLY A 67 1.21 11.68 -8.90
N GLY A 68 -0.12 11.65 -9.07
CA GLY A 68 -0.82 12.38 -10.14
C GLY A 68 -0.71 11.70 -11.51
N SER A 69 -0.32 10.42 -11.55
CA SER A 69 -0.23 9.67 -12.80
C SER A 69 -1.61 9.56 -13.48
N PRO A 70 -1.69 9.66 -14.82
CA PRO A 70 -2.92 9.37 -15.56
C PRO A 70 -3.31 7.88 -15.52
N THR A 71 -2.46 7.02 -14.97
CA THR A 71 -2.73 5.59 -14.81
C THR A 71 -2.98 5.23 -13.35
N HIS A 72 -3.96 4.37 -13.09
CA HIS A 72 -4.20 3.88 -11.74
C HIS A 72 -3.07 2.97 -11.23
N PRO A 73 -2.77 2.99 -9.92
CA PRO A 73 -1.78 2.11 -9.34
C PRO A 73 -2.25 0.65 -9.37
N ALA A 74 -1.30 -0.28 -9.48
CA ALA A 74 -1.61 -1.70 -9.64
C ALA A 74 -2.43 -2.28 -8.47
N TRP A 75 -2.19 -1.83 -7.23
CA TRP A 75 -2.94 -2.30 -6.06
C TRP A 75 -4.43 -1.92 -6.15
N PHE A 76 -4.75 -0.72 -6.65
CA PHE A 76 -6.14 -0.28 -6.82
C PHE A 76 -6.85 -1.17 -7.85
N LEU A 77 -6.17 -1.44 -8.96
CA LEU A 77 -6.67 -2.34 -10.00
C LEU A 77 -6.78 -3.79 -9.53
N ASN A 78 -5.94 -4.21 -8.58
CA ASN A 78 -6.05 -5.52 -7.94
C ASN A 78 -7.31 -5.60 -7.06
N ILE A 79 -7.55 -4.59 -6.21
CA ILE A 79 -8.73 -4.53 -5.33
C ILE A 79 -10.02 -4.50 -6.15
N ARG A 80 -10.05 -3.72 -7.24
CA ARG A 80 -11.21 -3.68 -8.14
C ARG A 80 -11.58 -5.03 -8.73
N GLN A 81 -10.63 -5.96 -8.87
CA GLN A 81 -10.89 -7.31 -9.36
C GLN A 81 -11.10 -8.33 -8.24
N ASN A 82 -10.39 -8.19 -7.12
CA ASN A 82 -10.55 -9.01 -5.94
C ASN A 82 -10.46 -8.13 -4.68
N PRO A 83 -11.59 -7.81 -4.04
CA PRO A 83 -11.63 -6.90 -2.89
C PRO A 83 -11.12 -7.54 -1.58
N SER A 84 -10.72 -8.82 -1.60
CA SER A 84 -10.08 -9.45 -0.44
C SER A 84 -8.66 -8.89 -0.24
N ILE A 85 -8.48 -8.14 0.85
CA ILE A 85 -7.21 -7.49 1.19
C ILE A 85 -6.78 -7.82 2.61
N SER A 86 -5.51 -7.55 2.91
CA SER A 86 -5.05 -7.42 4.29
C SER A 86 -4.31 -6.11 4.50
N ILE A 87 -4.49 -5.54 5.67
CA ILE A 87 -3.84 -4.31 6.12
C ILE A 87 -2.99 -4.66 7.34
N ARG A 88 -1.74 -4.18 7.36
CA ARG A 88 -0.88 -4.28 8.54
C ARG A 88 -0.46 -2.90 9.03
N ILE A 89 -0.63 -2.65 10.33
CA ILE A 89 -0.25 -1.42 11.03
C ILE A 89 0.59 -1.82 12.24
N GLY A 90 1.90 -1.54 12.21
CA GLY A 90 2.81 -2.11 13.19
C GLY A 90 2.73 -3.65 13.21
N SER A 91 2.40 -4.22 14.37
CA SER A 91 2.18 -5.66 14.56
C SER A 91 0.75 -6.12 14.28
N LEU A 92 -0.23 -5.22 14.17
CA LEU A 92 -1.63 -5.57 13.96
C LEU A 92 -1.87 -5.90 12.48
N VAL A 93 -2.51 -7.06 12.21
CA VAL A 93 -2.94 -7.48 10.87
C VAL A 93 -4.45 -7.61 10.85
N THR A 94 -5.11 -6.88 9.94
CA THR A 94 -6.55 -6.96 9.70
C THR A 94 -6.80 -7.57 8.33
N LEU A 95 -7.62 -8.61 8.27
CA LEU A 95 -8.15 -9.16 7.03
C LEU A 95 -9.48 -8.48 6.72
N GLN A 96 -9.61 -7.96 5.50
CA GLN A 96 -10.87 -7.40 5.04
C GLN A 96 -11.39 -8.28 3.90
N LYS A 97 -12.51 -8.94 4.15
CA LYS A 97 -13.25 -9.72 3.16
C LYS A 97 -14.11 -8.76 2.29
N PRO A 98 -14.50 -9.18 1.08
CA PRO A 98 -15.51 -8.46 0.30
C PRO A 98 -16.79 -8.25 1.13
N PRO A 99 -17.55 -7.18 0.89
CA PRO A 99 -18.96 -7.14 1.28
C PRO A 99 -19.74 -8.29 0.61
#